data_AF-A0A6S6T965-F1
#
_entry.id   AF-A0A6S6T965-F1
#
_cell.length_a   1.000
_cell.length_b   1.000
_cell.length_c   1.000
_cell.angle_alpha   90.00
_cell.angle_beta   90.00
_cell.angle_gamma   90.00
#
_symmetry.space_group_name_H-M   'P 1'
#
loop_
_entity.id
_entity.type
_entity.pdbx_description
1 polymer ?
#
loop_
_entity_poly.entity_id
_entity_poly.type
_entity_poly.pdbx_seq_one_letter_code
_entity_poly.pdbx_strand_id
1 'polypeptide(L)'
;MNCLSYAIVTIPDVEAGCRQFGLGELDASNAAKAMFHLHQQETGELQLPIHLQKIAALVMIKREGDYILDIQTHIAKGDTETALITAFIKQAQAMATLISWDAAHFTVPVMSYRMLKHKMAFPRFFSKPLDQGIIDLKSLMTVAEDQTSFFEMANLLSIPNPEILHDR
;
A
#
# COMPACT_ATOMS: atom_id res chain seq x y z
N MET A 1 22.20 -2.55 12.09
CA MET A 1 20.75 -2.58 12.45
C MET A 1 20.16 -3.85 11.89
N ASN A 2 19.32 -4.57 12.65
CA ASN A 2 18.65 -5.77 12.15
C ASN A 2 17.27 -5.38 11.63
N CYS A 3 17.07 -5.45 10.31
CA CYS A 3 15.83 -5.03 9.68
C CYS A 3 15.39 -5.93 8.53
N LEU A 4 14.10 -5.86 8.22
CA LEU A 4 13.49 -6.48 7.05
C LEU A 4 12.86 -5.39 6.19
N SER A 5 13.45 -5.14 5.03
CA SER A 5 12.81 -4.32 4.01
C SER A 5 11.91 -5.19 3.15
N TYR A 6 10.68 -4.76 2.88
CA TYR A 6 9.72 -5.58 2.16
C TYR A 6 8.79 -4.76 1.28
N ALA A 7 8.27 -5.40 0.24
CA ALA A 7 7.22 -4.85 -0.60
C ALA A 7 6.31 -5.97 -1.11
N ILE A 8 5.05 -5.63 -1.34
CA ILE A 8 4.09 -6.51 -2.01
C ILE A 8 3.80 -5.98 -3.41
N VAL A 9 3.49 -6.90 -4.31
CA VAL A 9 2.88 -6.58 -5.61
C VAL A 9 1.48 -7.16 -5.60
N THR A 10 0.49 -6.35 -5.97
CA THR A 10 -0.90 -6.77 -6.03
C THR A 10 -1.42 -6.84 -7.45
N ILE A 11 -2.47 -7.64 -7.63
CA ILE A 11 -3.32 -7.69 -8.81
C ILE A 11 -4.77 -7.49 -8.38
N PRO A 12 -5.70 -7.18 -9.29
CA PRO A 12 -7.12 -7.11 -8.96
C PRO A 12 -7.63 -8.44 -8.39
N ASP A 13 -8.35 -8.38 -7.27
CA ASP A 13 -9.13 -9.50 -6.78
C ASP A 13 -10.40 -9.64 -7.62
N VAL A 14 -10.27 -10.34 -8.76
CA VAL A 14 -11.37 -10.57 -9.71
C VAL A 14 -12.56 -11.25 -9.05
N GLU A 15 -12.35 -12.16 -8.11
CA GLU A 15 -13.45 -12.85 -7.42
C GLU A 15 -14.28 -11.86 -6.60
N ALA A 16 -13.60 -11.01 -5.81
CA ALA A 16 -14.26 -9.98 -5.02
C ALA A 16 -14.91 -8.92 -5.92
N GLY A 17 -14.21 -8.49 -6.97
CA GLY A 17 -14.69 -7.50 -7.93
C GLY A 17 -15.92 -7.96 -8.71
N CYS A 18 -15.92 -9.18 -9.23
CA CYS A 18 -17.08 -9.72 -9.94
C CYS A 18 -18.32 -9.77 -9.04
N ARG A 19 -18.14 -10.11 -7.75
CA ARG A 19 -19.24 -10.09 -6.77
C ARG A 19 -19.71 -8.68 -6.46
N GLN A 20 -18.80 -7.73 -6.24
CA GLN A 20 -19.13 -6.36 -5.88
C GLN A 20 -19.83 -5.61 -7.02
N PHE A 21 -19.34 -5.76 -8.25
CA PHE A 21 -19.81 -5.02 -9.41
C PHE A 21 -20.82 -5.79 -10.28
N GLY A 22 -21.20 -7.02 -9.89
CA GLY A 22 -22.17 -7.83 -10.63
C GLY A 22 -21.71 -8.23 -12.04
N LEU A 23 -20.42 -8.53 -12.21
CA LEU A 23 -19.80 -8.72 -13.54
C LEU A 23 -20.04 -10.10 -14.18
N GLY A 24 -20.84 -10.97 -13.57
CA GLY A 24 -21.14 -12.30 -14.11
C GLY A 24 -19.89 -13.16 -14.34
N GLU A 25 -19.90 -13.95 -15.42
CA GLU A 25 -18.82 -14.88 -15.79
C GLU A 25 -17.86 -14.28 -16.83
N LEU A 26 -17.39 -13.05 -16.62
CA LEU A 26 -16.29 -12.51 -17.41
C LEU A 26 -14.98 -13.26 -17.11
N ASP A 27 -14.12 -13.38 -18.12
CA ASP A 27 -12.74 -13.81 -17.88
C ASP A 27 -11.99 -12.77 -17.03
N ALA A 28 -10.90 -13.22 -16.40
CA ALA A 28 -10.16 -12.40 -15.44
C ALA A 28 -9.65 -11.08 -16.02
N SER A 29 -9.26 -11.04 -17.31
CA SER A 29 -8.76 -9.80 -17.91
C SER A 29 -9.87 -8.81 -18.14
N ASN A 30 -11.02 -9.25 -18.66
CA ASN A 30 -12.15 -8.38 -18.92
C ASN A 30 -12.83 -7.94 -17.62
N ALA A 31 -12.93 -8.83 -16.63
CA ALA A 31 -13.40 -8.49 -15.30
C ALA A 31 -12.53 -7.41 -14.65
N ALA A 32 -11.20 -7.56 -14.66
CA ALA A 32 -10.29 -6.57 -14.12
C ALA A 32 -10.44 -5.20 -14.81
N LYS A 33 -10.53 -5.16 -16.14
CA LYS A 33 -10.77 -3.92 -16.90
C LYS A 33 -12.08 -3.24 -16.49
N ALA A 34 -13.15 -4.03 -16.39
CA ALA A 34 -14.45 -3.52 -15.95
C ALA A 34 -14.40 -2.97 -14.52
N MET A 35 -13.72 -3.66 -13.59
CA MET A 35 -13.52 -3.18 -12.22
C MET A 35 -12.85 -1.81 -12.17
N PHE A 36 -11.75 -1.61 -12.90
CA PHE A 36 -11.07 -0.31 -12.96
C PHE A 36 -11.97 0.77 -13.56
N HIS A 37 -12.68 0.46 -14.64
CA HIS A 37 -13.55 1.42 -15.30
C HIS A 37 -14.72 1.86 -14.42
N LEU A 38 -15.41 0.91 -13.79
CA LEU A 38 -16.54 1.18 -12.90
C LEU A 38 -16.08 1.96 -11.67
N HIS A 39 -14.97 1.56 -11.05
CA HIS A 39 -14.43 2.29 -9.91
C HIS A 39 -14.08 3.74 -10.28
N GLN A 40 -13.39 3.95 -11.40
CA GLN A 40 -13.05 5.30 -11.87
C GLN A 40 -14.29 6.13 -12.17
N GLN A 41 -15.35 5.54 -12.73
CA GLN A 41 -16.62 6.24 -12.96
C GLN A 41 -17.30 6.64 -11.65
N GLU A 42 -17.22 5.81 -10.62
CA GLU A 42 -17.85 6.04 -9.32
C GLU A 42 -17.08 7.05 -8.45
N THR A 43 -15.75 6.99 -8.42
CA THR A 43 -14.92 7.76 -7.48
C THR A 43 -14.00 8.79 -8.13
N GLY A 44 -13.74 8.66 -9.43
CA GLY A 44 -12.69 9.39 -10.14
C GLY A 44 -11.28 8.82 -9.93
N GLU A 45 -11.10 7.81 -9.07
CA GLU A 45 -9.79 7.25 -8.75
C GLU A 45 -9.36 6.17 -9.74
N LEU A 46 -8.05 6.13 -10.04
CA LEU A 46 -7.45 5.15 -10.96
C LEU A 46 -7.05 3.84 -10.28
N GLN A 47 -6.91 3.83 -8.96
CA GLN A 47 -6.48 2.68 -8.20
C GLN A 47 -7.67 1.99 -7.56
N LEU A 48 -7.71 0.66 -7.60
CA LEU A 48 -8.75 -0.09 -6.90
C LEU A 48 -8.56 0.02 -5.37
N PRO A 49 -9.67 0.05 -4.61
CA PRO A 49 -9.63 0.12 -3.15
C PRO A 49 -8.95 -1.12 -2.54
N ILE A 50 -8.46 -0.98 -1.31
CA ILE A 50 -7.66 -1.99 -0.57
C ILE A 50 -8.29 -3.38 -0.60
N HIS A 51 -9.61 -3.48 -0.43
CA HIS A 51 -10.31 -4.77 -0.39
C HIS A 51 -10.41 -5.48 -1.75
N LEU A 52 -10.16 -4.77 -2.86
CA LEU A 52 -10.07 -5.31 -4.21
C LEU A 52 -8.63 -5.60 -4.65
N GLN A 53 -7.66 -5.47 -3.74
CA GLN A 53 -6.27 -5.86 -3.97
C GLN A 53 -6.06 -7.31 -3.56
N LYS A 54 -5.35 -8.08 -4.39
CA LYS A 54 -4.90 -9.45 -4.11
C LYS A 54 -3.38 -9.51 -4.23
N ILE A 55 -2.69 -10.08 -3.25
CA ILE A 55 -1.23 -10.20 -3.25
C ILE A 55 -0.81 -11.26 -4.30
N ALA A 56 0.02 -10.83 -5.24
CA ALA A 56 0.57 -11.65 -6.31
C ALA A 56 2.06 -11.95 -6.11
N ALA A 57 2.79 -11.05 -5.45
CA ALA A 57 4.19 -11.28 -5.12
C ALA A 57 4.58 -10.58 -3.82
N LEU A 58 5.66 -11.06 -3.22
CA LEU A 58 6.29 -10.52 -2.03
C LEU A 58 7.80 -10.54 -2.24
N VAL A 59 8.45 -9.41 -1.97
CA VAL A 59 9.90 -9.32 -1.89
C VAL A 59 10.32 -8.94 -0.48
N MET A 60 11.38 -9.55 0.01
CA MET A 60 11.94 -9.31 1.33
C MET A 60 13.46 -9.28 1.25
N ILE A 61 14.06 -8.27 1.88
CA ILE A 61 15.50 -8.13 2.02
C ILE A 61 15.81 -8.08 3.51
N LYS A 62 16.57 -9.07 3.97
CA LYS A 62 16.97 -9.18 5.38
C LYS A 62 18.39 -8.64 5.55
N ARG A 63 18.54 -7.69 6.48
CA ARG A 63 19.84 -7.15 6.92
C ARG A 63 20.04 -7.45 8.40
N GLU A 64 21.23 -7.94 8.76
CA GLU A 64 21.69 -8.01 10.15
C GLU A 64 23.06 -7.34 10.25
N GLY A 65 23.21 -6.44 11.22
CA GLY A 65 24.41 -5.60 11.31
C GLY A 65 24.63 -4.77 10.03
N ASP A 66 25.75 -5.00 9.35
CA ASP A 66 26.16 -4.33 8.11
C ASP A 66 26.05 -5.23 6.87
N TYR A 67 25.60 -6.47 7.03
CA TYR A 67 25.51 -7.43 5.95
C TYR A 67 24.07 -7.61 5.48
N ILE A 68 23.86 -7.60 4.16
CA ILE A 68 22.64 -8.13 3.56
C ILE A 68 22.80 -9.65 3.57
N LEU A 69 21.94 -10.32 4.33
CA LEU A 69 22.05 -11.76 4.55
C LEU A 69 21.23 -12.56 3.56
N ASP A 70 20.07 -12.03 3.16
CA ASP A 70 19.12 -12.80 2.37
C ASP A 70 18.21 -11.87 1.55
N ILE A 71 17.93 -12.29 0.31
CA ILE A 71 16.98 -11.64 -0.60
C ILE A 71 16.02 -12.73 -1.08
N GLN A 72 14.76 -12.60 -0.69
CA GLN A 72 13.72 -13.57 -0.99
C GLN A 72 12.65 -12.92 -1.86
N THR A 73 12.31 -13.58 -2.96
CA THR A 73 11.20 -13.19 -3.85
C THR A 73 10.25 -14.36 -3.99
N HIS A 74 8.99 -14.14 -3.64
CA HIS A 74 7.93 -15.13 -3.71
C HIS A 74 6.86 -14.66 -4.70
N ILE A 75 6.36 -15.57 -5.54
CA ILE A 75 5.36 -15.27 -6.59
C ILE A 75 4.23 -16.29 -6.52
N ALA A 76 2.99 -15.80 -6.58
CA ALA A 76 1.77 -16.61 -6.43
C ALA A 76 1.58 -17.69 -7.53
N LYS A 77 2.42 -17.70 -8.58
CA LYS A 77 2.40 -18.75 -9.61
C LYS A 77 2.92 -20.10 -9.08
N GLY A 78 3.72 -20.09 -8.00
CA GLY A 78 4.19 -21.29 -7.30
C GLY A 78 3.61 -21.46 -5.89
N ASP A 79 3.21 -20.36 -5.25
CA ASP A 79 2.75 -20.33 -3.86
C ASP A 79 1.30 -19.84 -3.77
N THR A 80 0.54 -20.34 -2.79
CA THR A 80 -0.76 -19.72 -2.46
C THR A 80 -0.54 -18.34 -1.86
N GLU A 81 -1.53 -17.45 -1.97
CA GLU A 81 -1.48 -16.14 -1.30
C GLU A 81 -1.29 -16.27 0.23
N THR A 82 -1.85 -17.32 0.84
CA THR A 82 -1.63 -17.65 2.25
C THR A 82 -0.18 -18.01 2.54
N ALA A 83 0.49 -18.79 1.67
CA ALA A 83 1.92 -19.08 1.79
C ALA A 83 2.75 -17.79 1.67
N LEU A 84 2.34 -16.91 0.75
CA LEU A 84 2.67 -15.47 0.66
C LEU A 84 2.91 -14.81 2.01
N ILE A 85 1.78 -14.68 2.69
CA ILE A 85 1.62 -13.96 3.94
C ILE A 85 2.31 -14.72 5.08
N THR A 86 2.22 -16.05 5.11
CA THR A 86 2.89 -16.87 6.13
C THR A 86 4.41 -16.72 6.07
N ALA A 87 5.00 -16.70 4.86
CA ALA A 87 6.44 -16.48 4.68
C ALA A 87 6.85 -15.10 5.23
N PHE A 88 6.09 -14.06 4.91
CA PHE A 88 6.29 -12.72 5.48
C PHE A 88 6.25 -12.73 7.01
N ILE A 89 5.18 -13.25 7.62
CA ILE A 89 4.99 -13.25 9.07
C ILE A 89 6.16 -13.96 9.76
N LYS A 90 6.62 -15.09 9.19
CA LYS A 90 7.73 -15.87 9.73
C LYS A 90 9.03 -15.08 9.81
N GLN A 91 9.32 -14.25 8.80
CA GLN A 91 10.52 -13.40 8.79
C GLN A 91 10.32 -12.14 9.64
N ALA A 92 9.18 -11.47 9.49
CA ALA A 92 8.89 -10.21 10.17
C ALA A 92 8.90 -10.34 11.70
N GLN A 93 8.39 -11.45 12.25
CA GLN A 93 8.40 -11.67 13.70
C GLN A 93 9.80 -11.76 14.33
N ALA A 94 10.82 -12.09 13.53
CA ALA A 94 12.21 -12.23 14.00
C ALA A 94 13.00 -10.93 13.92
N MET A 95 12.40 -9.85 13.43
CA MET A 95 13.09 -8.61 13.06
C MET A 95 12.63 -7.46 13.96
N ALA A 96 13.58 -6.67 14.44
CA ALA A 96 13.29 -5.53 15.32
C ALA A 96 12.66 -4.36 14.55
N THR A 97 12.96 -4.24 13.26
CA THR A 97 12.53 -3.13 12.40
C THR A 97 12.07 -3.66 11.05
N LEU A 98 10.87 -3.29 10.63
CA LEU A 98 10.34 -3.54 9.31
C LEU A 98 10.38 -2.25 8.51
N ILE A 99 10.68 -2.31 7.21
CA ILE A 99 10.80 -1.12 6.35
C ILE A 99 9.99 -1.35 5.08
N SER A 100 9.08 -0.42 4.74
CA SER A 100 8.31 -0.47 3.49
C SER A 100 8.07 0.95 2.95
N TRP A 101 7.80 1.05 1.65
CA TRP A 101 7.52 2.32 0.99
C TRP A 101 6.22 2.95 1.47
N ASP A 102 5.12 2.21 1.44
CA ASP A 102 3.79 2.71 1.85
C ASP A 102 3.15 1.64 2.75
N ALA A 103 3.62 1.59 3.99
CA ALA A 103 3.23 0.57 4.94
C ALA A 103 1.84 0.87 5.51
N ALA A 104 1.66 2.09 5.98
CA ALA A 104 0.48 2.52 6.72
C ALA A 104 -0.79 2.54 5.86
N HIS A 105 -0.69 3.04 4.63
CA HIS A 105 -1.87 3.27 3.79
C HIS A 105 -2.13 2.14 2.79
N PHE A 106 -1.11 1.33 2.46
CA PHE A 106 -1.26 0.29 1.45
C PHE A 106 -0.87 -1.10 1.97
N THR A 107 0.40 -1.32 2.31
CA THR A 107 0.91 -2.68 2.54
C THR A 107 0.25 -3.37 3.73
N VAL A 108 0.20 -2.71 4.89
CA VAL A 108 -0.41 -3.27 6.10
C VAL A 108 -1.92 -3.42 5.95
N PRO A 109 -2.69 -2.43 5.44
CA PRO A 109 -4.12 -2.61 5.18
C PRO A 109 -4.43 -3.76 4.21
N VAL A 110 -3.69 -3.88 3.10
CA VAL A 110 -3.86 -4.98 2.13
C VAL A 110 -3.60 -6.32 2.82
N MET A 111 -2.43 -6.49 3.46
CA MET A 111 -2.11 -7.73 4.17
C MET A 111 -3.17 -8.07 5.23
N SER A 112 -3.62 -7.08 6.00
CA SER A 112 -4.64 -7.25 7.04
C SER A 112 -5.97 -7.73 6.46
N TYR A 113 -6.42 -7.11 5.38
CA TYR A 113 -7.64 -7.53 4.68
C TYR A 113 -7.49 -8.95 4.11
N ARG A 114 -6.35 -9.27 3.48
CA ARG A 114 -6.11 -10.62 2.93
C ARG A 114 -6.09 -11.68 4.03
N MET A 115 -5.49 -11.39 5.17
CA MET A 115 -5.49 -12.29 6.32
C MET A 115 -6.89 -12.55 6.85
N LEU A 116 -7.73 -11.51 6.94
CA LEU A 116 -9.14 -11.68 7.32
C LEU A 116 -9.90 -12.52 6.28
N LYS A 117 -9.74 -12.23 4.98
CA LYS A 117 -10.36 -13.02 3.89
C LYS A 117 -9.98 -14.50 3.99
N HIS A 118 -8.72 -14.79 4.29
CA HIS A 118 -8.18 -16.15 4.42
C HIS A 118 -8.29 -16.76 5.82
N LYS A 119 -8.92 -16.05 6.78
CA LYS A 119 -9.08 -16.51 8.18
C LYS A 119 -7.75 -16.84 8.86
N MET A 120 -6.71 -16.06 8.58
CA MET A 120 -5.38 -16.19 9.17
C MET A 120 -5.29 -15.46 10.51
N ALA A 121 -4.43 -15.96 11.42
CA ALA A 121 -4.14 -15.30 12.68
C ALA A 121 -3.39 -13.97 12.46
N PHE A 122 -3.73 -12.95 13.25
CA PHE A 122 -3.11 -11.62 13.13
C PHE A 122 -1.85 -11.49 14.00
N PRO A 123 -0.69 -11.09 13.43
CA PRO A 123 0.53 -10.97 14.20
C PRO A 123 0.50 -9.72 15.07
N ARG A 124 1.06 -9.83 16.28
CA ARG A 124 1.08 -8.72 17.25
C ARG A 124 1.81 -7.47 16.75
N PHE A 125 2.75 -7.62 15.82
CA PHE A 125 3.47 -6.46 15.27
C PHE A 125 2.59 -5.58 14.37
N PHE A 126 1.47 -6.09 13.83
CA PHE A 126 0.48 -5.29 13.12
C PHE A 126 -0.56 -4.64 14.05
N SER A 127 -0.69 -5.11 15.30
CA SER A 127 -1.58 -4.48 16.29
C SER A 127 -0.92 -3.31 17.04
N LYS A 128 0.39 -3.14 16.89
CA LYS A 128 1.07 -1.95 17.41
C LYS A 128 0.78 -0.77 16.49
N PRO A 129 0.72 0.46 17.03
CA PRO A 129 0.66 1.63 16.16
C PRO A 129 1.90 1.61 15.23
N LEU A 130 1.71 2.06 13.98
CA LEU A 130 2.69 1.89 12.89
C LEU A 130 4.03 2.56 13.19
N ASP A 131 4.04 3.56 14.08
CA ASP A 131 5.23 4.23 14.61
C ASP A 131 6.13 3.31 15.46
N GLN A 132 5.63 2.15 15.91
CA GLN A 132 6.36 1.19 16.72
C GLN A 132 6.82 -0.02 15.90
N GLY A 133 7.96 0.15 15.22
CA GLY A 133 8.71 -0.95 14.60
C GLY A 133 8.49 -1.15 13.10
N ILE A 134 7.63 -0.33 12.47
CA ILE A 134 7.52 -0.22 11.02
C ILE A 134 7.98 1.17 10.59
N ILE A 135 9.00 1.23 9.75
CA ILE A 135 9.46 2.45 9.09
C ILE A 135 8.71 2.56 7.76
N ASP A 136 7.80 3.53 7.68
CA ASP A 136 7.10 3.92 6.45
C ASP A 136 7.91 5.01 5.72
N LEU A 137 8.58 4.63 4.64
CA LEU A 137 9.49 5.52 3.94
C LEU A 137 8.74 6.69 3.27
N LYS A 138 7.55 6.46 2.73
CA LYS A 138 6.74 7.52 2.12
C LYS A 138 6.42 8.57 3.16
N SER A 139 5.95 8.17 4.34
CA SER A 139 5.67 9.11 5.44
C SER A 139 6.90 9.91 5.89
N LEU A 140 8.09 9.31 5.84
CA LEU A 140 9.34 9.99 6.17
C LEU A 140 9.83 10.96 5.09
N MET A 141 9.51 10.68 3.83
CA MET A 141 9.98 11.48 2.68
C MET A 141 8.95 12.47 2.17
N THR A 142 7.68 12.26 2.50
CA THR A 142 6.66 13.30 2.42
C THR A 142 6.86 14.20 3.62
N VAL A 143 7.66 15.25 3.44
CA VAL A 143 7.50 16.46 4.23
C VAL A 143 6.04 16.87 4.03
N ALA A 144 5.30 17.19 5.09
CA ALA A 144 4.03 17.89 4.92
C ALA A 144 4.34 19.04 3.97
N GLU A 145 3.80 19.01 2.74
CA GLU A 145 4.08 20.05 1.76
C GLU A 145 3.84 21.37 2.48
N ASP A 146 4.85 22.24 2.52
CA ASP A 146 4.61 23.65 2.79
C ASP A 146 3.50 24.02 1.83
N GLN A 147 2.28 24.20 2.36
CA GLN A 147 1.16 24.58 1.53
C GLN A 147 1.61 25.83 0.81
N THR A 148 1.63 25.81 -0.52
CA THR A 148 1.99 26.99 -1.32
C THR A 148 1.21 28.15 -0.75
N SER A 149 1.91 29.10 -0.14
CA SER A 149 1.22 30.15 0.60
C SER A 149 0.35 30.94 -0.38
N PHE A 150 -0.74 31.53 0.09
CA PHE A 150 -1.59 32.38 -0.76
C PHE A 150 -0.77 33.46 -1.49
N PHE A 151 0.30 33.94 -0.85
CA PHE A 151 1.26 34.88 -1.42
C PHE A 151 2.04 34.28 -2.60
N GLU A 152 2.54 33.06 -2.46
CA GLU A 152 3.28 32.35 -3.49
C GLU A 152 2.37 31.98 -4.67
N MET A 153 1.12 31.61 -4.40
CA MET A 153 0.08 31.44 -5.42
C MET A 153 -0.22 32.75 -6.17
N ALA A 154 -0.36 33.87 -5.47
CA ALA A 154 -0.61 35.18 -6.09
C ALA A 154 0.55 35.63 -6.99
N ASN A 155 1.79 35.38 -6.54
CA ASN A 155 3.00 35.71 -7.30
C ASN A 155 3.12 34.88 -8.59
N LEU A 156 2.85 33.57 -8.51
CA LEU A 156 2.83 32.68 -9.68
C LEU A 156 1.80 33.11 -10.74
N LEU A 157 0.67 33.67 -10.29
CA LEU A 157 -0.39 34.16 -11.17
C LEU A 157 -0.19 35.62 -11.62
N SER A 158 0.92 36.27 -11.23
CA SER A 158 1.16 37.70 -11.46
C SER A 158 0.02 38.60 -10.95
N ILE A 159 -0.66 38.17 -9.89
CA ILE A 159 -1.72 38.94 -9.24
C ILE A 159 -1.05 39.81 -8.16
N PRO A 160 -1.30 41.14 -8.14
CA PRO A 160 -0.81 42.01 -7.07
C PRO A 160 -1.33 41.51 -5.72
N ASN A 161 -0.49 41.56 -4.69
CA ASN A 161 -0.78 40.98 -3.37
C ASN A 161 -2.22 41.31 -2.89
N PRO A 162 -3.08 40.30 -2.69
CA PRO A 162 -4.49 40.49 -2.31
C PRO A 162 -4.69 41.10 -0.91
N GLU A 163 -3.67 41.25 -0.07
CA GLU A 163 -3.76 42.08 1.14
C GLU A 163 -4.10 43.55 0.83
N ILE A 164 -3.88 44.01 -0.41
CA ILE A 164 -4.27 45.36 -0.88
C ILE A 164 -5.79 45.48 -1.13
N LEU A 165 -6.52 44.35 -1.20
CA LEU A 165 -7.96 44.33 -1.46
C LEU A 165 -8.82 44.42 -0.19
N HIS A 166 -8.22 44.33 1.00
CA HIS A 166 -8.96 44.41 2.28
C HIS A 166 -9.22 45.85 2.76
N ASP A 167 -8.74 46.88 2.06
CA ASP A 167 -8.92 48.30 2.41
C ASP A 167 -9.79 49.06 1.38
N ARG A 168 -10.94 48.50 0.99
CA ARG A 168 -12.00 49.24 0.26
C ARG A 168 -13.40 48.94 0.77
#